data_AF-A0A953A6L2-F1
#
_entry.id   AF-A0A953A6L2-F1
#
_cell.length_a   1.000
_cell.length_b   1.000
_cell.length_c   1.000
_cell.angle_alpha   90.00
_cell.angle_beta   90.00
_cell.angle_gamma   90.00
#
_symmetry.space_group_name_H-M   'P 1'
#
loop_
_entity.id
_entity.type
_entity.pdbx_description
1 polymer ?
#
loop_
_entity_poly.entity_id
_entity_poly.type
_entity_poly.pdbx_seq_one_letter_code
_entity_poly.pdbx_strand_id
1 'polypeptide(L)' 'MVVRMRSTRSHTGNRRSHHALTQLAFVTCEKCGSPKMRHRVCDNCGTYKGRVVRDVYAKIAKREKKAKEKAKANA' A
#
# COMPACT_ATOMS: atom_id res chain seq x y z
N MET A 1 -2.81 39.37 9.02
CA MET A 1 -4.04 39.01 8.30
C MET A 1 -4.81 38.01 9.16
N VAL A 2 -5.94 38.43 9.74
CA VAL A 2 -6.73 37.63 10.69
C VAL A 2 -8.11 37.39 10.08
N VAL A 3 -8.66 36.19 10.25
CA VAL A 3 -10.02 35.87 9.84
C VAL A 3 -10.99 36.74 10.65
N ARG A 4 -11.57 37.74 10.00
CA ARG A 4 -12.46 38.74 10.63
C ARG A 4 -13.88 38.21 10.87
N MET A 5 -14.35 37.26 10.06
CA MET A 5 -15.69 36.66 10.17
C MET A 5 -15.66 35.16 9.87
N ARG A 6 -16.59 34.44 10.50
CA ARG A 6 -16.75 33.00 10.30
C ARG A 6 -17.29 32.71 8.88
N SER A 7 -16.63 31.83 8.16
CA SER A 7 -17.13 31.33 6.88
C SER A 7 -18.47 30.62 7.05
N THR A 8 -19.44 30.92 6.18
CA THR A 8 -20.74 30.24 6.20
C THR A 8 -20.60 28.76 5.82
N ARG A 9 -21.62 27.96 6.17
CA ARG A 9 -21.67 26.53 5.83
C ARG A 9 -21.66 26.32 4.32
N SER A 10 -22.36 27.17 3.57
CA SER A 10 -22.41 27.14 2.10
C SER A 10 -21.03 27.38 1.47
N HIS A 11 -20.31 28.43 1.90
CA HIS A 11 -18.95 28.69 1.41
C HIS A 11 -17.98 27.56 1.73
N THR A 12 -18.10 26.96 2.91
CA THR A 12 -17.28 25.80 3.29
C THR A 12 -17.60 24.59 2.43
N GLY A 13 -18.89 24.34 2.15
CA GLY A 13 -19.35 23.26 1.28
C GLY A 13 -18.86 23.41 -0.16
N ASN A 14 -19.01 24.60 -0.74
CA ASN A 14 -18.53 24.91 -2.09
C ASN A 14 -17.02 24.79 -2.22
N ARG A 15 -16.25 25.15 -1.19
CA ARG A 15 -14.80 24.93 -1.21
C ARG A 15 -14.46 23.43 -1.19
N ARG A 16 -15.20 22.64 -0.39
CA ARG A 16 -14.96 21.20 -0.21
C ARG A 16 -15.53 20.34 -1.32
N SER A 17 -16.38 20.86 -2.20
CA SER A 17 -16.99 20.10 -3.31
C SER A 17 -15.95 19.50 -4.26
N HIS A 18 -14.80 20.17 -4.40
CA HIS A 18 -13.70 19.71 -5.26
C HIS A 18 -12.68 18.82 -4.54
N HIS A 19 -12.87 18.49 -3.26
CA HIS A 19 -11.93 17.68 -2.48
C HIS A 19 -12.25 16.17 -2.51
N ALA A 20 -12.93 15.70 -3.56
CA ALA A 20 -13.23 14.27 -3.71
C ALA A 20 -11.94 13.48 -3.97
N LEU A 21 -11.80 12.33 -3.30
CA LEU A 21 -10.70 11.38 -3.54
C LEU A 21 -10.99 10.54 -4.79
N THR A 22 -9.97 10.28 -5.58
CA THR A 22 -10.04 9.39 -6.74
C THR A 22 -9.54 7.99 -6.37
N GLN A 23 -10.11 6.96 -7.01
CA GLN A 23 -9.66 5.58 -6.83
C GLN A 23 -8.33 5.34 -7.55
N LEU A 24 -7.47 4.53 -6.94
CA LEU A 24 -6.21 4.12 -7.55
C LEU A 24 -6.45 2.99 -8.56
N ALA A 25 -5.71 3.03 -9.67
CA ALA A 25 -5.77 2.00 -10.70
C ALA A 25 -4.90 0.79 -10.33
N PHE A 26 -5.55 -0.36 -10.14
CA PHE A 26 -4.90 -1.65 -9.92
C PHE A 26 -4.97 -2.54 -11.17
N VAL A 27 -3.95 -3.36 -11.37
CA VAL A 27 -3.88 -4.36 -12.44
C VAL A 27 -3.52 -5.70 -11.81
N THR A 28 -3.99 -6.80 -12.37
CA THR A 28 -3.65 -8.14 -11.90
C THR A 28 -2.18 -8.46 -12.14
N CYS A 29 -1.53 -9.11 -11.18
CA CYS A 29 -0.17 -9.61 -11.33
C CYS A 29 -0.19 -10.96 -12.06
N GLU A 30 0.54 -11.07 -13.17
CA GLU A 30 0.65 -12.31 -13.96
C GLU A 30 1.25 -13.50 -13.18
N LYS A 31 2.09 -13.26 -12.17
CA LYS A 31 2.75 -14.35 -11.43
C LYS A 31 1.95 -14.85 -10.23
N CYS A 32 1.21 -13.99 -9.53
CA CYS A 32 0.55 -14.35 -8.27
C CYS A 32 -0.95 -14.03 -8.23
N GLY A 33 -1.53 -13.50 -9.31
CA GLY A 33 -2.95 -13.15 -9.42
C GLY A 33 -3.40 -11.96 -8.57
N SER A 34 -2.57 -11.50 -7.62
CA SER A 34 -2.92 -10.39 -6.73
C SER A 34 -2.98 -9.03 -7.45
N PRO A 35 -3.82 -8.09 -7.01
CA PRO A 35 -3.82 -6.73 -7.53
C PRO A 35 -2.49 -6.04 -7.22
N LYS A 36 -1.90 -5.39 -8.22
CA LYS A 36 -0.68 -4.57 -8.12
C LYS A 36 -0.93 -3.19 -8.71
N MET A 37 -0.17 -2.21 -8.25
CA MET A 37 -0.16 -0.88 -8.85
C MET A 37 0.47 -0.92 -10.25
N ARG A 38 -0.09 -0.15 -11.18
CA ARG A 38 0.48 0.02 -12.52
C ARG A 38 1.92 0.54 -12.43
N HIS A 39 2.80 0.01 -13.29
CA HIS A 39 4.23 0.36 -13.37
C HIS A 39 5.06 0.16 -12.08
N ARG A 40 4.53 -0.52 -11.06
CA ARG A 40 5.28 -0.87 -9.85
C ARG A 40 5.58 -2.37 -9.77
N VAL A 41 6.58 -2.71 -8.96
CA VAL A 41 6.87 -4.09 -8.58
C VAL A 41 5.69 -4.62 -7.75
N CYS A 42 5.33 -5.89 -7.92
CA CYS A 42 4.31 -6.49 -7.07
C CYS A 42 4.86 -6.68 -5.65
N ASP A 43 4.18 -6.13 -4.64
CA ASP A 43 4.62 -6.24 -3.23
C ASP A 43 4.51 -7.67 -2.68
N ASN A 44 3.64 -8.49 -3.27
CA ASN A 44 3.42 -9.86 -2.84
C ASN A 44 4.53 -10.81 -3.34
N CYS A 45 4.78 -10.83 -4.66
CA CYS A 45 5.75 -11.74 -5.27
C CYS A 45 7.09 -11.10 -5.63
N GLY A 46 7.24 -9.79 -5.48
CA GLY A 46 8.50 -9.08 -5.75
C GLY A 46 8.91 -9.04 -7.23
N THR A 47 7.99 -9.39 -8.14
CA THR A 47 8.29 -9.49 -9.57
C THR A 47 7.77 -8.30 -10.37
N TYR A 48 8.52 -7.94 -11.43
CA TYR A 48 8.17 -6.92 -12.40
C TYR A 48 8.68 -7.33 -13.79
N LYS A 49 7.80 -7.31 -14.79
CA LYS A 49 8.11 -7.71 -16.19
C LYS A 49 8.85 -9.06 -16.27
N GLY A 50 8.33 -10.07 -15.59
CA GLY A 50 8.89 -11.43 -15.57
C GLY A 50 10.15 -11.63 -14.72
N ARG A 51 10.83 -10.55 -14.30
CA ARG A 51 12.05 -10.60 -13.48
C ARG A 51 11.71 -10.51 -12.00
N VAL A 52 12.45 -11.26 -11.18
CA VAL A 52 12.38 -11.16 -9.71
C VAL A 52 13.29 -10.01 -9.27
N VAL A 53 12.70 -8.94 -8.74
CA VAL A 53 13.43 -7.74 -8.28
C VAL A 53 13.62 -7.78 -6.76
N ARG A 54 12.68 -8.43 -6.06
CA ARG A 54 12.72 -8.65 -4.61
C ARG A 54 12.47 -10.14 -4.34
N ASP A 55 13.42 -10.84 -3.73
CA ASP A 55 13.19 -12.19 -3.20
C ASP A 55 12.38 -12.11 -1.90
N VAL A 56 11.06 -11.94 -2.05
CA VAL A 56 10.14 -11.84 -0.90
C VAL A 56 10.03 -13.18 -0.17
N TYR A 57 9.99 -14.30 -0.90
CA TYR A 57 9.91 -15.65 -0.34
C TYR A 57 11.10 -16.00 0.58
N ALA A 58 12.33 -15.65 0.18
CA ALA A 58 13.51 -15.93 0.99
C ALA A 58 13.50 -15.18 2.33
N LYS A 59 12.94 -13.96 2.36
CA LYS A 59 12.80 -13.18 3.59
C LYS A 59 11.69 -13.72 4.49
N ILE A 60 10.57 -14.15 3.94
CA ILE A 60 9.47 -14.77 4.72
C ILE A 60 9.98 -16.03 5.41
N ALA A 61 10.62 -16.94 4.67
CA ALA A 61 11.18 -18.17 5.23
C ALA A 61 12.20 -17.90 6.36
N LYS A 62 13.04 -16.87 6.22
CA LYS A 62 14.00 -16.47 7.26
C LYS A 62 13.31 -15.93 8.52
N ARG A 63 12.21 -15.17 8.37
CA ARG A 63 11.44 -14.64 9.51
C ARG A 63 10.70 -15.75 10.24
N GLU A 64 10.11 -16.72 9.52
CA GLU A 64 9.44 -17.87 10.12
C GLU A 64 10.41 -18.76 10.90
N LYS A 65 11.60 -19.05 10.35
CA LYS A 65 12.64 -19.80 11.07
C LYS A 65 13.02 -19.10 12.38
N LYS A 66 13.30 -17.79 12.31
CA LYS A 66 13.60 -16.98 13.50
C LYS A 66 12.45 -16.93 14.51
N ALA A 67 11.20 -16.89 14.05
CA ALA A 67 10.03 -16.92 14.93
C ALA A 67 9.88 -18.27 15.64
N LYS A 68 10.10 -19.38 14.92
CA LYS A 68 10.11 -20.73 15.49
C LYS A 68 11.26 -20.93 16.48
N GLU A 69 12.44 -20.42 16.19
CA GLU A 69 13.59 -20.44 17.10
C GLU A 69 13.31 -19.63 18.37
N LYS A 70 12.72 -18.44 18.25
CA LYS A 70 12.31 -17.61 19.42
C LYS A 70 11.20 -18.25 20.24
N ALA A 71 10.22 -18.88 19.60
CA ALA A 71 9.15 -19.59 20.30
C ALA A 71 9.67 -20.79 21.10
N LYS A 72 10.65 -21.52 20.54
CA LYS A 72 11.33 -22.63 21.24
C LYS A 72 12.26 -22.16 22.37
N ALA A 73 12.79 -20.94 22.30
CA ALA A 73 13.65 -20.37 23.34
C ALA A 73 12.88 -19.74 24.51
N ASN A 74 11.59 -19.45 24.33
CA ASN A 74 10.70 -18.88 25.35
C ASN A 74 9.76 -19.93 25.99
N ALA A 75 9.89 -21.20 25.61
CA ALA A 75 9.24 -22.35 26.23
C ALA A 75 10.28 -23.12 27.05
#